data_AF-K1RKM6-F1
#
_entry.id   AF-K1RKM6-F1
#
_cell.length_a   1.000
_cell.length_b   1.000
_cell.length_c   1.000
_cell.angle_alpha   90.00
_cell.angle_beta   90.00
_cell.angle_gamma   90.00
#
_symmetry.space_group_name_H-M   'P 1'
#
loop_
_entity.id
_entity.type
_entity.pdbx_description
1 polymer ?
#
loop_
_entity_poly.entity_id
_entity_poly.type
_entity_poly.pdbx_seq_one_letter_code
_entity_poly.pdbx_strand_id
1 'polypeptide(L)'
;LVIIAALSTVVYLVSSRFCPTRVQRVEQPYATGSENTDAMLNGIAANLDALHKLNDAIPDAELSRQLDRMEKAGRGIVQAVEQKPDKARTVDRFARYYLPEVVKIMSAYAQMEKGGITGENAAQILSEVRRNAGTMATAFENQLDALYSAEAMDISTDIEVLENIMRGQNLT
;
A
#
# COMPACT_ATOMS: atom_id res chain seq x y z
N LEU A 1 -4.58 34.48 43.55
CA LEU A 1 -4.94 33.12 43.05
C LEU A 1 -6.29 33.09 42.32
N VAL A 2 -7.34 33.75 42.84
CA VAL A 2 -8.69 33.78 42.20
C VAL A 2 -8.70 34.43 40.79
N ILE A 3 -7.89 35.46 40.56
CA ILE A 3 -7.84 36.17 39.27
C ILE A 3 -7.27 35.30 38.13
N ILE A 4 -6.30 34.43 38.44
CA ILE A 4 -5.68 33.55 37.43
C ILE A 4 -6.68 32.47 37.00
N ALA A 5 -7.42 31.89 37.95
CA ALA A 5 -8.45 30.90 37.66
C ALA A 5 -9.58 31.49 36.79
N ALA A 6 -10.00 32.73 37.06
CA ALA A 6 -11.02 33.40 36.26
C ALA A 6 -10.57 33.62 34.81
N LEU A 7 -9.31 34.05 34.60
CA LEU A 7 -8.76 34.25 33.26
C LEU A 7 -8.66 32.95 32.43
N SER A 8 -8.20 31.86 33.04
CA SER A 8 -8.11 30.56 32.35
C SER A 8 -9.48 30.05 31.88
N THR A 9 -10.52 30.28 32.67
CA THR A 9 -11.89 29.84 32.35
C THR A 9 -12.47 30.63 31.18
N VAL A 10 -12.23 31.94 31.14
CA VAL A 10 -12.66 32.81 30.02
C VAL A 10 -11.95 32.44 28.73
N VAL A 11 -10.63 32.19 28.77
CA VAL A 11 -9.86 31.77 27.59
C VAL A 11 -10.38 30.43 27.05
N TYR A 12 -10.67 29.47 27.91
CA TYR A 12 -11.22 28.17 27.51
C TYR A 12 -12.64 28.28 26.89
N LEU A 13 -13.50 29.12 27.47
CA LEU A 13 -14.85 29.35 26.93
C LEU A 13 -14.83 30.07 25.58
N VAL A 14 -13.95 31.05 25.41
CA VAL A 14 -13.80 31.77 24.14
C VAL A 14 -13.19 30.86 23.08
N SER A 15 -12.16 30.07 23.43
CA SER A 15 -11.51 29.15 22.48
C SER A 15 -12.44 28.03 22.03
N SER A 16 -13.21 27.43 22.94
CA SER A 16 -14.18 26.38 22.58
C SER A 16 -15.37 26.89 21.76
N ARG A 17 -15.73 28.18 21.92
CA ARG A 17 -16.83 28.80 21.15
C ARG A 17 -16.40 29.30 19.77
N PHE A 18 -15.14 29.72 19.59
CA PHE A 18 -14.59 30.13 18.30
C PHE A 18 -14.02 28.97 17.48
N CYS A 19 -13.59 27.88 18.12
CA CYS A 19 -13.12 26.66 17.47
C CYS A 19 -14.03 25.48 17.88
N PRO A 20 -15.22 25.34 17.27
CA PRO A 20 -16.01 24.13 17.49
C PRO A 20 -15.17 22.93 17.12
N THR A 21 -14.93 22.03 18.08
CA THR A 21 -14.20 20.78 17.85
C THR A 21 -14.97 19.96 16.84
N ARG A 22 -14.60 20.08 15.56
CA ARG A 22 -15.22 19.33 14.48
C ARG A 22 -14.61 17.93 14.49
N VAL A 23 -15.25 17.03 15.24
CA VAL A 23 -14.91 15.60 15.22
C VAL A 23 -15.34 15.06 13.86
N GLN A 24 -14.41 15.00 12.91
CA GLN A 24 -14.62 14.24 11.68
C GLN A 24 -14.47 12.76 12.01
N ARG A 25 -15.59 12.01 11.96
CA ARG A 25 -15.54 10.55 11.95
C ARG A 25 -15.08 10.14 10.55
N VAL A 26 -13.79 9.87 10.42
CA VAL A 26 -13.26 9.19 9.24
C VAL A 26 -13.58 7.71 9.44
N GLU A 27 -14.50 7.16 8.65
CA GLU A 27 -14.70 5.71 8.61
C GLU A 27 -13.39 5.08 8.10
N GLN A 28 -12.71 4.33 8.97
CA GLN A 28 -11.53 3.59 8.56
C GLN A 28 -11.98 2.25 7.97
N PRO A 29 -11.72 1.99 6.67
CA PRO A 29 -12.11 0.73 6.04
C PRO A 29 -11.32 -0.46 6.59
N TYR A 30 -10.16 -0.19 7.21
CA TYR A 30 -9.29 -1.18 7.82
C TYR A 30 -9.35 -1.04 9.34
N ALA A 31 -9.42 -2.16 10.04
CA ALA A 31 -9.45 -2.25 11.49
C ALA A 31 -8.33 -3.16 12.00
N THR A 32 -7.09 -2.84 11.63
CA THR A 32 -5.90 -3.64 12.00
C THR A 32 -5.48 -3.46 13.46
N GLY A 33 -6.12 -2.53 14.19
CA GLY A 33 -5.79 -2.19 15.57
C GLY A 33 -4.58 -1.24 15.69
N SER A 34 -4.06 -0.75 14.56
CA SER A 34 -2.93 0.19 14.49
C SER A 34 -3.26 1.29 13.49
N GLU A 35 -3.48 2.51 13.97
CA GLU A 35 -3.80 3.68 13.14
C GLU A 35 -2.74 3.91 12.03
N ASN A 36 -1.47 3.69 12.34
CA ASN A 36 -0.38 3.81 11.36
C ASN A 36 -0.48 2.75 10.26
N THR A 37 -0.87 1.53 10.61
CA THR A 37 -1.06 0.43 9.65
C THR A 37 -2.27 0.71 8.78
N ASP A 38 -3.39 1.12 9.38
CA ASP A 38 -4.61 1.47 8.66
C ASP A 38 -4.39 2.66 7.71
N ALA A 39 -3.65 3.69 8.15
CA ALA A 39 -3.27 4.82 7.29
C ALA A 39 -2.37 4.38 6.11
N MET A 40 -1.41 3.48 6.37
CA MET A 40 -0.56 2.91 5.31
C MET A 40 -1.39 2.12 4.30
N LEU A 41 -2.31 1.26 4.74
CA LEU A 41 -3.18 0.47 3.87
C LEU A 41 -4.09 1.37 3.02
N ASN A 42 -4.66 2.42 3.61
CA ASN A 42 -5.42 3.43 2.87
C ASN A 42 -4.58 4.10 1.79
N GLY A 43 -3.32 4.43 2.09
CA GLY A 43 -2.38 4.99 1.11
C GLY A 43 -2.06 4.02 -0.03
N ILE A 44 -1.89 2.73 0.27
CA ILE A 44 -1.69 1.70 -0.75
C ILE A 44 -2.93 1.60 -1.64
N ALA A 45 -4.11 1.43 -1.05
CA ALA A 45 -5.38 1.32 -1.77
C ALA A 45 -5.62 2.51 -2.71
N ALA A 46 -5.41 3.73 -2.22
CA ALA A 46 -5.55 4.94 -3.04
C ALA A 46 -4.60 4.97 -4.25
N ASN A 47 -3.35 4.51 -4.09
CA ASN A 47 -2.41 4.42 -5.20
C ASN A 47 -2.79 3.30 -6.19
N LEU A 48 -3.30 2.17 -5.71
CA LEU A 48 -3.77 1.08 -6.58
C LEU A 48 -5.00 1.50 -7.39
N ASP A 49 -5.93 2.24 -6.78
CA ASP A 49 -7.07 2.79 -7.50
C ASP A 49 -6.65 3.86 -8.53
N ALA A 50 -5.60 4.63 -8.24
CA ALA A 50 -5.00 5.53 -9.22
C ALA A 50 -4.35 4.75 -10.37
N LEU A 51 -3.65 3.65 -10.07
CA LEU A 51 -3.04 2.77 -11.05
C LEU A 51 -4.11 2.12 -11.96
N HIS A 52 -5.23 1.67 -11.39
CA HIS A 52 -6.37 1.14 -12.14
C HIS A 52 -6.94 2.17 -13.13
N LYS A 53 -7.18 3.41 -12.67
CA LYS A 53 -7.66 4.49 -13.54
C LYS A 53 -6.67 4.84 -14.65
N LEU A 54 -5.37 4.74 -14.40
CA LEU A 54 -4.34 4.92 -15.43
C LEU A 54 -4.40 3.78 -16.43
N ASN A 55 -4.56 2.54 -15.97
CA ASN A 55 -4.70 1.36 -16.81
C ASN A 55 -5.91 1.47 -17.76
N ASP A 56 -7.07 1.86 -17.25
CA ASP A 56 -8.28 2.10 -18.06
C ASP A 56 -8.08 3.14 -19.17
N ALA A 57 -7.15 4.08 -18.96
CA ALA A 57 -6.85 5.14 -19.91
C ALA A 57 -5.74 4.79 -20.91
N ILE A 58 -5.04 3.66 -20.74
CA ILE A 58 -3.91 3.23 -21.58
C ILE A 58 -4.42 2.23 -22.63
N PRO A 59 -4.35 2.55 -23.93
CA PRO A 59 -4.79 1.65 -25.00
C PRO A 59 -3.80 0.50 -25.30
N ASP A 60 -2.57 0.59 -24.78
CA ASP A 60 -1.54 -0.44 -24.96
C ASP A 60 -1.85 -1.69 -24.13
N ALA A 61 -2.31 -2.74 -24.81
CA ALA A 61 -2.71 -4.00 -24.20
C ALA A 61 -1.57 -4.72 -23.45
N GLU A 62 -0.32 -4.59 -23.91
CA GLU A 62 0.81 -5.24 -23.24
C GLU A 62 1.12 -4.53 -21.92
N LEU A 63 1.21 -3.20 -21.95
CA LEU A 63 1.40 -2.41 -20.75
C LEU A 63 0.23 -2.61 -19.77
N SER A 64 -1.00 -2.62 -20.29
CA SER A 64 -2.21 -2.83 -19.49
C SER A 64 -2.17 -4.16 -18.73
N ARG A 65 -1.74 -5.24 -19.37
CA ARG A 65 -1.54 -6.54 -18.70
C ARG A 65 -0.52 -6.46 -17.56
N GLN A 66 0.54 -5.67 -17.69
CA GLN A 66 1.52 -5.49 -16.61
C GLN A 66 0.94 -4.69 -15.45
N LEU A 67 0.10 -3.68 -15.74
CA LEU A 67 -0.59 -2.91 -14.71
C LEU A 67 -1.62 -3.75 -13.96
N ASP A 68 -2.36 -4.63 -14.64
CA ASP A 68 -3.27 -5.59 -13.99
C ASP A 68 -2.52 -6.51 -13.02
N ARG A 69 -1.33 -7.00 -13.41
CA ARG A 69 -0.46 -7.81 -12.53
C ARG A 69 -0.04 -7.02 -11.29
N MET A 70 0.43 -5.79 -11.47
CA MET A 70 0.81 -4.89 -10.37
C MET A 70 -0.38 -4.62 -9.44
N GLU A 71 -1.54 -4.31 -9.98
CA GLU A 71 -2.75 -4.04 -9.19
C GLU A 71 -3.16 -5.27 -8.39
N LYS A 72 -3.21 -6.44 -9.04
CA LYS A 72 -3.56 -7.71 -8.40
C LYS A 72 -2.60 -8.04 -7.25
N ALA A 73 -1.29 -7.93 -7.49
CA ALA A 73 -0.29 -8.18 -6.47
C ALA A 73 -0.39 -7.16 -5.31
N GLY A 74 -0.59 -5.87 -5.64
CA GLY A 74 -0.79 -4.81 -4.66
C GLY A 74 -2.03 -5.02 -3.78
N ARG A 75 -3.16 -5.43 -4.37
CA ARG A 75 -4.38 -5.77 -3.63
C ARG A 75 -4.17 -7.01 -2.74
N GLY A 76 -3.39 -7.99 -3.21
CA GLY A 76 -2.95 -9.13 -2.40
C GLY A 76 -2.10 -8.70 -1.20
N ILE A 77 -1.20 -7.72 -1.37
CA ILE A 77 -0.40 -7.17 -0.27
C ILE A 77 -1.29 -6.53 0.81
N VAL A 78 -2.28 -5.74 0.38
CA VAL A 78 -3.28 -5.12 1.28
C VAL A 78 -3.99 -6.20 2.09
N GLN A 79 -4.52 -7.23 1.42
CA GLN A 79 -5.21 -8.34 2.07
C GLN A 79 -4.30 -9.10 3.06
N ALA A 80 -3.04 -9.37 2.69
CA ALA A 80 -2.10 -10.08 3.55
C ALA A 80 -1.79 -9.32 4.84
N VAL A 81 -1.67 -7.98 4.76
CA VAL A 81 -1.39 -7.12 5.91
C VAL A 81 -2.65 -6.88 6.74
N GLU A 82 -3.84 -6.82 6.14
CA GLU A 82 -5.10 -6.79 6.89
C GLU A 82 -5.28 -8.04 7.75
N GLN A 83 -4.98 -9.22 7.19
CA GLN A 83 -5.08 -10.49 7.92
C GLN A 83 -4.03 -10.62 9.02
N LYS A 84 -2.83 -10.09 8.77
CA LYS A 84 -1.67 -10.17 9.67
C LYS A 84 -0.96 -8.81 9.75
N PRO A 85 -1.42 -7.91 10.65
CA PRO A 85 -0.91 -6.53 10.75
C PRO A 85 0.58 -6.40 11.09
N ASP A 86 1.19 -7.44 11.66
CA ASP A 86 2.62 -7.53 11.92
C ASP A 86 3.47 -7.50 10.64
N LYS A 87 2.89 -7.94 9.50
CA LYS A 87 3.50 -7.84 8.16
C LYS A 87 3.64 -6.39 7.65
N ALA A 88 2.99 -5.42 8.29
CA ALA A 88 3.01 -4.02 7.86
C ALA A 88 4.42 -3.44 7.73
N ARG A 89 5.36 -3.84 8.61
CA ARG A 89 6.76 -3.38 8.55
C ARG A 89 7.47 -3.81 7.28
N THR A 90 7.15 -5.00 6.75
CA THR A 90 7.76 -5.57 5.55
C THR A 90 7.34 -4.83 4.29
N VAL A 91 6.18 -4.15 4.31
CA VAL A 91 5.63 -3.43 3.15
C VAL A 91 5.76 -1.91 3.25
N ASP A 92 6.27 -1.38 4.37
CA ASP A 92 6.35 0.07 4.62
C ASP A 92 7.11 0.81 3.50
N ARG A 93 8.24 0.25 3.05
CA ARG A 93 9.03 0.85 1.96
C ARG A 93 8.30 0.79 0.62
N PHE A 94 7.60 -0.32 0.36
CA PHE A 94 6.77 -0.47 -0.83
C PHE A 94 5.68 0.60 -0.87
N ALA A 95 4.97 0.79 0.25
CA ALA A 95 3.90 1.77 0.39
C ALA A 95 4.39 3.22 0.26
N ARG A 96 5.53 3.55 0.89
CA ARG A 96 6.03 4.94 0.96
C ARG A 96 6.78 5.40 -0.29
N TYR A 97 7.50 4.51 -0.94
CA TYR A 97 8.46 4.90 -1.98
C TYR A 97 8.21 4.24 -3.33
N TYR A 98 7.92 2.93 -3.35
CA TYR A 98 7.92 2.19 -4.62
C TYR A 98 6.59 2.32 -5.37
N LEU A 99 5.47 2.07 -4.69
CA LEU A 99 4.14 2.15 -5.31
C LEU A 99 3.81 3.56 -5.80
N PRO A 100 4.01 4.64 -5.02
CA PRO A 100 3.76 6.00 -5.51
C PRO A 100 4.63 6.39 -6.71
N GLU A 101 5.88 5.92 -6.78
CA GLU A 101 6.76 6.21 -7.90
C GLU A 101 6.29 5.50 -9.18
N VAL A 102 5.79 4.27 -9.08
CA VAL A 102 5.18 3.58 -10.24
C VAL A 102 3.96 4.35 -10.74
N VAL A 103 3.06 4.78 -9.85
CA VAL A 103 1.89 5.60 -10.23
C VAL A 103 2.33 6.89 -10.94
N LYS A 104 3.39 7.54 -10.45
CA LYS A 104 3.95 8.75 -11.08
C LYS A 104 4.51 8.48 -12.48
N ILE A 105 5.26 7.40 -12.66
CA ILE A 105 5.80 7.00 -13.98
C ILE A 105 4.65 6.72 -14.96
N MET A 106 3.63 5.99 -14.54
CA MET A 106 2.49 5.65 -15.40
C MET A 106 1.61 6.87 -15.71
N SER A 107 1.48 7.81 -14.78
CA SER A 107 0.83 9.10 -15.02
C SER A 107 1.59 9.92 -16.06
N ALA A 108 2.92 9.97 -15.98
CA ALA A 108 3.74 10.63 -17.00
C ALA A 108 3.58 9.96 -18.37
N TYR A 109 3.63 8.63 -18.42
CA TYR A 109 3.39 7.87 -19.64
C TYR A 109 2.03 8.20 -20.27
N ALA A 110 0.94 8.14 -19.50
CA ALA A 110 -0.41 8.40 -20.01
C ALA A 110 -0.60 9.84 -20.49
N GLN A 111 0.06 10.81 -19.85
CA GLN A 111 0.08 12.21 -20.30
C GLN A 111 0.82 12.37 -21.62
N MET A 112 1.97 11.71 -21.77
CA MET A 112 2.77 11.76 -22.99
C MET A 112 2.04 11.12 -24.17
N GLU A 113 1.34 10.01 -23.93
CA GLU A 113 0.54 9.31 -24.95
C GLU A 113 -0.66 10.15 -25.39
N LYS A 114 -1.42 10.74 -24.45
CA LYS A 114 -2.55 11.63 -24.76
C LYS A 114 -2.13 12.91 -25.46
N GLY A 115 -0.98 13.48 -25.08
CA GLY A 115 -0.46 14.71 -25.66
C GLY A 115 0.05 14.57 -27.09
N GLY A 116 0.10 13.34 -27.64
CA GLY A 116 0.60 13.08 -28.98
C GLY A 116 2.04 13.57 -29.18
N ILE A 117 2.87 13.49 -28.15
CA ILE A 117 4.18 14.15 -28.13
C ILE A 117 5.07 13.62 -29.26
N THR A 118 5.35 14.48 -30.23
CA THR A 118 6.20 14.20 -31.39
C THR A 118 7.64 14.57 -31.09
N GLY A 119 8.49 13.57 -30.85
CA GLY A 119 9.94 13.73 -30.70
C GLY A 119 10.64 12.41 -30.36
N GLU A 120 11.85 12.20 -30.86
CA GLU A 120 12.61 10.95 -30.69
C GLU A 120 12.82 10.59 -29.21
N ASN A 121 13.08 11.59 -28.36
CA ASN A 121 13.23 11.42 -26.91
C ASN A 121 11.94 10.92 -26.23
N ALA A 122 10.78 11.42 -26.65
CA ALA A 122 9.50 10.98 -26.08
C ALA A 122 9.19 9.52 -26.46
N ALA A 123 9.44 9.13 -27.71
CA ALA A 123 9.27 7.76 -28.17
C ALA A 123 10.20 6.79 -27.42
N GLN A 124 11.44 7.21 -27.16
CA GLN A 124 12.40 6.42 -26.36
C GLN A 124 11.88 6.19 -24.94
N ILE A 125 11.45 7.24 -24.24
CA ILE A 125 10.91 7.13 -22.87
C ILE A 125 9.70 6.19 -22.82
N LEU A 126 8.74 6.34 -23.75
CA LEU A 126 7.57 5.46 -23.82
C LEU A 126 7.96 3.99 -24.02
N SER A 127 8.96 3.73 -24.88
CA SER A 127 9.50 2.39 -25.11
C SER A 127 10.20 1.81 -23.86
N GLU A 128 10.97 2.64 -23.15
CA GLU A 128 11.62 2.23 -21.91
C GLU A 128 10.62 1.87 -20.81
N VAL A 129 9.56 2.66 -20.65
CA VAL A 129 8.47 2.36 -19.70
C VAL A 129 7.82 1.02 -20.04
N ARG A 130 7.43 0.79 -21.30
CA ARG A 130 6.84 -0.49 -21.75
C ARG A 130 7.75 -1.67 -21.48
N ARG A 131 9.05 -1.54 -21.82
CA ARG A 131 10.04 -2.59 -21.62
C ARG A 131 10.24 -2.92 -20.13
N ASN A 132 10.21 -1.91 -19.27
CA ASN A 132 10.48 -2.07 -17.84
C ASN A 132 9.23 -2.41 -17.02
N ALA A 133 8.02 -2.22 -17.57
CA ALA A 133 6.77 -2.51 -16.86
C ALA A 133 6.68 -3.98 -16.42
N GLY A 134 7.17 -4.92 -17.22
CA GLY A 134 7.25 -6.33 -16.82
C GLY A 134 8.11 -6.56 -15.57
N THR A 135 9.26 -5.88 -15.48
CA THR A 135 10.15 -5.93 -14.30
C THR A 135 9.49 -5.32 -13.07
N MET A 136 8.77 -4.21 -13.24
CA MET A 136 7.99 -3.58 -12.16
C MET A 136 6.89 -4.51 -11.65
N ALA A 137 6.18 -5.21 -12.55
CA ALA A 137 5.15 -6.18 -12.19
C ALA A 137 5.72 -7.36 -11.39
N THR A 138 6.83 -7.93 -11.86
CA THR A 138 7.54 -8.99 -11.12
C THR A 138 8.01 -8.52 -9.74
N ALA A 139 8.44 -7.26 -9.60
CA ALA A 139 8.83 -6.73 -8.29
C ALA A 139 7.64 -6.65 -7.30
N PHE A 140 6.43 -6.33 -7.78
CA PHE A 140 5.22 -6.34 -6.96
C PHE A 140 4.84 -7.77 -6.54
N GLU A 141 4.91 -8.72 -7.46
CA GLU A 141 4.65 -10.13 -7.18
C GLU A 141 5.64 -10.71 -6.17
N ASN A 142 6.94 -10.44 -6.35
CA ASN A 142 7.96 -10.86 -5.38
C ASN A 142 7.73 -10.24 -3.99
N GLN A 143 7.26 -8.99 -3.92
CA GLN A 143 6.93 -8.35 -2.65
C GLN A 143 5.73 -9.03 -1.97
N LEU A 144 4.74 -9.49 -2.74
CA LEU A 144 3.62 -10.29 -2.23
C LEU A 144 4.09 -11.68 -1.78
N ASP A 145 4.89 -12.36 -2.60
CA ASP A 145 5.41 -13.70 -2.28
C ASP A 145 6.27 -13.70 -1.02
N ALA A 146 7.04 -12.63 -0.78
CA ALA A 146 7.81 -12.46 0.44
C ALA A 146 6.92 -12.43 1.71
N LEU A 147 5.68 -11.93 1.60
CA LEU A 147 4.73 -11.92 2.72
C LEU A 147 4.18 -13.31 3.05
N TYR A 148 4.15 -14.23 2.09
CA TYR A 148 3.73 -15.60 2.30
C TYR A 148 4.90 -16.52 2.66
N SER A 149 6.10 -16.23 2.16
CA SER A 149 7.30 -17.03 2.43
C SER A 149 7.72 -16.96 3.91
N ALA A 150 7.56 -15.80 4.54
CA ALA A 150 7.75 -15.66 5.99
C ALA A 150 6.81 -16.60 6.79
N GLU A 151 5.59 -16.80 6.31
CA GLU A 151 4.59 -17.65 6.95
C GLU A 151 4.82 -19.15 6.70
N ALA A 152 5.31 -19.51 5.51
CA ALA A 152 5.66 -20.90 5.20
C ALA A 152 6.82 -21.43 6.08
N MET A 153 7.75 -20.57 6.49
CA MET A 153 8.85 -20.92 7.39
C MET A 153 8.35 -21.25 8.81
N ASP A 154 7.41 -20.46 9.33
CA ASP A 154 6.80 -20.69 10.64
C ASP A 154 6.03 -22.02 10.65
N ILE A 155 5.21 -22.29 9.63
CA ILE A 155 4.47 -23.55 9.51
C ILE A 155 5.41 -24.76 9.44
N SER A 156 6.53 -24.65 8.71
CA SER A 156 7.52 -25.73 8.62
C SER A 156 8.15 -26.04 9.98
N THR A 157 8.44 -25.00 10.75
CA THR A 157 8.98 -25.13 12.11
C THR A 157 7.95 -25.78 13.05
N ASP A 158 6.68 -25.38 12.95
CA ASP A 158 5.59 -25.99 13.72
C ASP A 158 5.40 -27.48 13.39
N ILE A 159 5.52 -27.87 12.11
CA ILE A 159 5.49 -29.28 11.69
C ILE A 159 6.68 -30.05 12.29
N GLU A 160 7.90 -29.50 12.25
CA GLU A 160 9.07 -30.15 12.86
C GLU A 160 8.88 -30.34 14.38
N VAL A 161 8.33 -29.34 15.07
CA VAL A 161 8.01 -29.45 16.50
C VAL A 161 6.97 -30.54 16.75
N LEU A 162 5.90 -30.59 15.95
CA LEU A 162 4.88 -31.64 16.04
C LEU A 162 5.47 -33.03 15.78
N GLU A 163 6.31 -33.21 14.76
CA GLU A 163 7.02 -34.47 14.50
C GLU A 163 7.88 -34.89 15.69
N ASN A 164 8.60 -33.95 16.30
CA ASN A 164 9.43 -34.23 17.46
C ASN A 164 8.60 -34.64 18.68
N ILE A 165 7.42 -34.04 18.88
CA ILE A 165 6.46 -34.44 19.93
C ILE A 165 5.90 -35.84 19.66
N MET A 166 5.55 -36.17 18.41
CA MET A 166 5.04 -37.49 18.03
C MET A 166 6.09 -38.59 18.22
N ARG A 167 7.34 -38.35 17.81
CA ARG A 167 8.48 -39.25 18.07
C ARG A 167 8.74 -39.42 19.57
N GLY A 168 8.69 -38.33 20.34
CA GLY A 168 8.88 -38.36 21.80
C GLY A 168 7.78 -39.12 22.56
N GLN A 169 6.61 -39.29 21.96
CA GLN A 169 5.48 -40.04 22.53
C GLN A 169 5.30 -41.45 21.94
N ASN A 170 6.22 -41.92 21.08
CA ASN A 170 6.09 -43.20 20.33
C ASN A 170 4.77 -43.33 19.54
N LEU A 171 4.23 -42.23 19.02
CA LEU A 171 3.00 -42.23 18.22
C LEU A 171 3.25 -42.46 16.71
N THR A 172 4.51 -42.71 16.35
CA THR A 172 5.03 -43.10 15.03
C THR A 172 6.29 -43.93 15.24
#